data_AF-A0A147EU91-F1
#
_entry.id   AF-A0A147EU91-F1
#
_cell.length_a   1.000
_cell.length_b   1.000
_cell.length_c   1.000
_cell.angle_alpha   90.00
_cell.angle_beta   90.00
_cell.angle_gamma   90.00
#
_symmetry.space_group_name_H-M   'P 1'
#
loop_
_entity.id
_entity.type
_entity.pdbx_description
1 polymer ?
#
loop_
_entity_poly.entity_id
_entity_poly.type
_entity_poly.pdbx_seq_one_letter_code
_entity_poly.pdbx_strand_id
1 'polypeptide(L)'
;MTFTLPDHWVWDFWLARDGDTHHMMFLQAPMSLGDPDLRHRNASVGYATSDDLRSWTVHGTVLEPSGGHAPDATATWTGSIVRTDAEWRMFYTGSRFLRDGAITNVETVLAASSADLATWTKDSAVVVSADPRWYETLEAQTWHEEAWRDPWVFADPDGDGWHMLVTARAGDADSRDRGVIGHAWSPDLHRWEVRPPLSRPGAGFAHLEVPQVVRVDGRWVLVFSCDSAHLAGDRHGRTGGIWAVALDDPRGPYPIERATLVTAESLYSGRIAEDADGRAVMLAFENVSSDGSFVGTLSDPLALRWNGDRLEVAGEDR
;
A
#
# COMPACT_ATOMS: atom_id res chain seq x y z
N MET A 1 -7.70 11.27 18.28
CA MET A 1 -8.75 11.76 17.36
C MET A 1 -8.34 11.26 16.00
N THR A 2 -9.28 10.86 15.16
CA THR A 2 -8.98 10.38 13.81
C THR A 2 -8.41 11.51 12.95
N PHE A 3 -7.48 11.18 12.05
CA PHE A 3 -6.91 12.16 11.12
C PHE A 3 -7.94 12.47 10.03
N THR A 4 -8.22 13.75 9.82
CA THR A 4 -9.23 14.23 8.87
C THR A 4 -8.83 15.59 8.32
N LEU A 5 -9.23 15.87 7.08
CA LEU A 5 -9.09 17.18 6.44
C LEU A 5 -10.50 17.77 6.18
N PRO A 6 -10.69 19.09 6.36
CA PRO A 6 -12.01 19.71 6.29
C PRO A 6 -12.60 19.77 4.87
N ASP A 7 -11.76 19.62 3.84
CA ASP A 7 -12.08 19.82 2.43
C ASP A 7 -11.55 18.72 1.50
N HIS A 8 -10.87 17.70 2.05
CA HIS A 8 -10.30 16.57 1.30
C HIS A 8 -10.69 15.23 1.94
N TRP A 9 -11.04 14.24 1.11
CA TRP A 9 -11.03 12.85 1.55
C TRP A 9 -9.59 12.37 1.68
N VAL A 10 -9.30 11.58 2.71
CA VAL A 10 -7.99 10.95 2.95
C VAL A 10 -8.17 9.43 2.99
N TRP A 11 -7.24 8.66 2.42
CA TRP A 11 -7.29 7.19 2.50
C TRP A 11 -5.92 6.53 2.68
N ASP A 12 -5.32 5.94 1.65
CA ASP A 12 -4.08 5.18 1.81
C ASP A 12 -2.95 6.08 2.28
N PHE A 13 -2.08 5.54 3.14
CA PHE A 13 -1.00 6.30 3.74
C PHE A 13 0.24 5.41 3.97
N TRP A 14 1.38 6.06 4.17
CA TRP A 14 2.64 5.41 4.51
C TRP A 14 3.49 6.32 5.39
N LEU A 15 4.35 5.68 6.17
CA LEU A 15 5.06 6.31 7.28
C LEU A 15 6.57 6.24 7.06
N ALA A 16 7.26 7.29 7.49
CA ALA A 16 8.69 7.33 7.77
C ALA A 16 8.92 7.87 9.19
N ARG A 17 10.10 7.63 9.77
CA ARG A 17 10.46 8.13 11.11
C ARG A 17 11.86 8.73 11.07
N ASP A 18 11.99 10.00 11.45
CA ASP A 18 13.29 10.67 11.61
C ASP A 18 13.45 11.12 13.06
N GLY A 19 14.29 10.40 13.80
CA GLY A 19 14.36 10.51 15.26
C GLY A 19 13.02 10.15 15.93
N ASP A 20 12.46 11.10 16.65
CA ASP A 20 11.19 10.95 17.36
C ASP A 20 9.96 11.37 16.51
N THR A 21 10.18 12.05 15.38
CA THR A 21 9.12 12.54 14.49
C THR A 21 8.65 11.43 13.55
N HIS A 22 7.33 11.20 13.53
CA HIS A 22 6.67 10.41 12.49
C HIS A 22 6.27 11.33 11.35
N HIS A 23 6.60 10.92 10.13
CA HIS A 23 6.25 11.59 8.88
C HIS A 23 5.25 10.71 8.14
N MET A 24 4.07 11.26 7.86
CA MET A 24 3.01 10.56 7.15
C MET A 24 2.77 11.20 5.80
N MET A 25 2.90 10.38 4.76
CA MET A 25 2.38 10.68 3.44
C MET A 25 1.02 10.01 3.30
N PHE A 26 0.06 10.68 2.70
CA PHE A 26 -1.30 10.16 2.55
C PHE A 26 -1.90 10.57 1.21
N LEU A 27 -2.74 9.71 0.64
CA LEU A 27 -3.51 10.04 -0.54
C LEU A 27 -4.69 10.92 -0.17
N GLN A 28 -4.91 11.95 -0.99
CA GLN A 28 -5.98 12.90 -0.82
C GLN A 28 -6.63 13.28 -2.17
N ALA A 29 -7.90 13.67 -2.11
CA ALA A 29 -8.62 14.31 -3.21
C ALA A 29 -9.68 15.27 -2.66
N PRO A 30 -9.94 16.40 -3.34
CA PRO A 30 -10.82 17.43 -2.82
C PRO A 30 -12.29 16.99 -2.84
N MET A 31 -13.01 17.21 -1.73
CA MET A 31 -14.44 16.89 -1.60
C MET A 31 -15.33 17.70 -2.56
N SER A 32 -14.80 18.76 -3.17
CA SER A 32 -15.48 19.55 -4.21
C SER A 32 -15.80 18.76 -5.48
N LEU A 33 -15.23 17.55 -5.65
CA LEU A 33 -15.63 16.58 -6.67
C LEU A 33 -17.07 16.06 -6.46
N GLY A 34 -17.61 16.13 -5.25
CA GLY A 34 -18.99 15.75 -4.89
C GLY A 34 -19.28 14.25 -4.83
N ASP A 35 -18.48 13.43 -5.50
CA ASP A 35 -18.56 11.96 -5.52
C ASP A 35 -17.21 11.36 -5.07
N PRO A 36 -17.16 10.59 -3.96
CA PRO A 36 -15.92 10.02 -3.42
C PRO A 36 -15.29 8.98 -4.35
N ASP A 37 -16.02 8.35 -5.28
CA ASP A 37 -15.42 7.37 -6.21
C ASP A 37 -14.51 8.06 -7.25
N LEU A 38 -14.69 9.37 -7.47
CA LEU A 38 -13.78 10.17 -8.28
C LEU A 38 -12.41 10.39 -7.62
N ARG A 39 -12.25 10.10 -6.31
CA ARG A 39 -10.99 10.36 -5.57
C ARG A 39 -9.79 9.65 -6.17
N HIS A 40 -9.94 8.40 -6.61
CA HIS A 40 -8.83 7.59 -7.13
C HIS A 40 -8.19 8.23 -8.37
N ARG A 41 -9.00 8.77 -9.28
CA ARG A 41 -8.53 9.45 -10.50
C ARG A 41 -7.91 10.84 -10.20
N ASN A 42 -8.28 11.47 -9.09
CA ASN A 42 -7.87 12.82 -8.73
C ASN A 42 -6.93 12.84 -7.52
N ALA A 43 -6.22 11.73 -7.28
CA ALA A 43 -5.38 11.56 -6.11
C ALA A 43 -4.05 12.32 -6.24
N SER A 44 -3.70 13.05 -5.18
CA SER A 44 -2.36 13.57 -4.93
C SER A 44 -1.86 13.13 -3.55
N VAL A 45 -0.57 13.34 -3.26
CA VAL A 45 0.04 12.95 -1.98
C VAL A 45 0.16 14.16 -1.07
N GLY A 46 -0.58 14.16 0.05
CA GLY A 46 -0.45 15.08 1.16
C GLY A 46 0.60 14.62 2.19
N TYR A 47 1.03 15.53 3.05
CA TYR A 47 2.06 15.31 4.08
C TYR A 47 1.65 15.88 5.45
N ALA A 48 1.90 15.12 6.50
CA ALA A 48 1.73 15.51 7.90
C ALA A 48 2.83 14.94 8.81
N THR A 49 3.04 15.54 9.99
CA THR A 49 3.98 15.04 11.02
C THR A 49 3.32 14.87 12.39
N SER A 50 3.79 13.92 13.19
CA SER A 50 3.30 13.65 14.54
C SER A 50 4.38 13.05 15.45
N ASP A 51 4.35 13.39 16.73
CA ASP A 51 5.25 12.82 17.75
C ASP A 51 4.62 11.60 18.46
N ASP A 52 3.30 11.40 18.33
CA ASP A 52 2.49 10.43 19.10
C ASP A 52 1.59 9.52 18.23
N LEU A 53 1.68 9.63 16.90
CA LEU A 53 0.84 9.00 15.87
C LEU A 53 -0.67 9.34 15.97
N ARG A 54 -1.06 10.37 16.74
CA ARG A 54 -2.46 10.75 17.01
C ARG A 54 -2.74 12.22 16.70
N SER A 55 -1.79 13.06 17.08
CA SER A 55 -1.81 14.52 16.97
C SER A 55 -0.96 14.90 15.77
N TRP A 56 -1.59 15.28 14.67
CA TRP A 56 -0.93 15.51 13.39
C TRP A 56 -0.90 17.00 13.01
N THR A 57 0.27 17.48 12.58
CA THR A 57 0.45 18.78 11.92
C THR A 57 0.47 18.57 10.40
N VAL A 58 -0.46 19.18 9.67
CA VAL A 58 -0.57 19.06 8.20
C VAL A 58 0.28 20.11 7.52
N HIS A 59 1.06 19.71 6.51
CA HIS A 59 1.98 20.57 5.75
C HIS A 59 1.55 20.84 4.30
N GLY A 60 0.53 20.12 3.81
CA GLY A 60 -0.04 20.28 2.46
C GLY A 60 0.39 19.20 1.48
N THR A 61 0.20 19.45 0.18
CA THR A 61 0.55 18.51 -0.90
C THR A 61 2.04 18.50 -1.20
N VAL A 62 2.63 17.32 -1.37
CA VAL A 62 4.06 17.11 -1.67
C VAL A 62 4.32 16.40 -3.00
N LEU A 63 3.38 15.62 -3.54
CA LEU A 63 3.48 15.06 -4.90
C LEU A 63 2.15 15.14 -5.64
N GLU A 64 2.10 16.02 -6.65
CA GLU A 64 1.00 16.13 -7.62
C GLU A 64 1.21 15.20 -8.83
N PRO A 65 0.17 14.79 -9.57
CA PRO A 65 0.28 14.10 -10.86
C PRO A 65 1.10 14.90 -11.89
N SER A 66 1.94 14.23 -12.68
CA SER A 66 2.83 14.92 -13.65
C SER A 66 2.12 15.42 -14.91
N GLY A 67 0.91 14.93 -15.20
CA GLY A 67 0.18 15.23 -16.43
C GLY A 67 0.77 14.61 -17.72
N GLY A 68 0.13 14.92 -18.85
CA GLY A 68 0.63 14.59 -20.19
C GLY A 68 0.73 13.09 -20.49
N HIS A 69 1.96 12.60 -20.68
CA HIS A 69 2.25 11.20 -21.03
C HIS A 69 3.12 10.48 -19.99
N ALA A 70 3.31 11.08 -18.81
CA ALA A 70 4.03 10.44 -17.72
C ALA A 70 3.28 9.18 -17.21
N PRO A 71 3.95 8.22 -16.56
CA PRO A 71 3.27 7.06 -15.97
C PRO A 71 2.31 7.45 -14.83
N ASP A 72 2.55 8.59 -14.17
CA ASP A 72 1.66 9.23 -13.19
C ASP A 72 0.90 10.44 -13.79
N ALA A 73 0.58 10.39 -15.08
CA ALA A 73 -0.09 11.51 -15.76
C ALA A 73 -1.49 11.83 -15.21
N THR A 74 -2.15 10.90 -14.52
CA THR A 74 -3.50 11.10 -13.99
C THR A 74 -3.53 11.21 -12.46
N ALA A 75 -2.86 10.29 -11.76
CA ALA A 75 -2.88 10.24 -10.30
C ALA A 75 -1.54 9.79 -9.72
N THR A 76 -1.21 10.26 -8.52
CA THR A 76 -0.14 9.73 -7.66
C THR A 76 -0.76 8.94 -6.51
N TRP A 77 -0.35 7.68 -6.37
CA TRP A 77 -0.93 6.68 -5.49
C TRP A 77 0.10 6.13 -4.48
N THR A 78 -0.34 5.17 -3.69
CA THR A 78 0.29 4.60 -2.49
C THR A 78 1.74 4.23 -2.70
N GLY A 79 2.52 4.32 -1.62
CA GLY A 79 3.96 4.10 -1.65
C GLY A 79 4.57 3.60 -0.36
N SER A 80 5.90 3.68 -0.31
CA SER A 80 6.74 3.51 0.88
C SER A 80 7.96 4.43 0.80
N ILE A 81 8.60 4.67 1.94
CA ILE A 81 9.81 5.48 2.05
C ILE A 81 10.90 4.65 2.71
N VAL A 82 12.12 4.72 2.16
CA VAL A 82 13.33 4.17 2.77
C VAL A 82 14.39 5.26 2.92
N ARG A 83 15.28 5.09 3.89
CA ARG A 83 16.43 5.97 4.11
C ARG A 83 17.69 5.36 3.50
N THR A 84 18.49 6.18 2.83
CA THR A 84 19.88 5.87 2.47
C THR A 84 20.82 6.78 3.27
N ASP A 85 22.13 6.53 3.20
CA ASP A 85 23.14 7.40 3.81
C ASP A 85 23.14 8.83 3.23
N ALA A 86 22.58 9.05 2.03
CA ALA A 86 22.60 10.32 1.32
C ALA A 86 21.24 11.06 1.34
N GLU A 87 20.14 10.35 1.14
CA GLU A 87 18.80 10.91 0.97
C GLU A 87 17.68 9.92 1.39
N TRP A 88 16.48 10.46 1.59
CA TRP A 88 15.25 9.68 1.64
C TRP A 88 14.79 9.35 0.22
N ARG A 89 14.38 8.11 -0.02
CA ARG A 89 13.83 7.62 -1.28
C ARG A 89 12.38 7.21 -1.06
N MET A 90 11.45 7.83 -1.76
CA MET A 90 10.06 7.38 -1.84
C MET A 90 9.88 6.58 -3.12
N PHE A 91 9.23 5.43 -3.00
CA PHE A 91 8.66 4.70 -4.13
C PHE A 91 7.15 4.85 -4.04
N TYR A 92 6.50 5.23 -5.13
CA TYR A 92 5.06 5.50 -5.18
C TYR A 92 4.49 4.99 -6.51
N THR A 93 3.18 4.76 -6.54
CA THR A 93 2.52 4.36 -7.78
C THR A 93 2.12 5.58 -8.60
N GLY A 94 2.55 5.63 -9.85
CA GLY A 94 1.92 6.43 -10.88
C GLY A 94 0.76 5.65 -11.52
N SER A 95 -0.39 6.32 -11.68
CA SER A 95 -1.50 5.79 -12.47
C SER A 95 -1.80 6.69 -13.66
N ARG A 96 -1.99 6.05 -14.83
CA ARG A 96 -2.41 6.68 -16.08
C ARG A 96 -3.70 6.05 -16.59
N PHE A 97 -4.82 6.74 -16.43
CA PHE A 97 -6.11 6.31 -16.94
C PHE A 97 -6.18 6.49 -18.46
N LEU A 98 -6.71 5.49 -19.18
CA LEU A 98 -6.57 5.44 -20.64
C LEU A 98 -7.62 6.23 -21.44
N ARG A 99 -8.75 6.59 -20.80
CA ARG A 99 -9.85 7.37 -21.39
C ARG A 99 -10.56 8.16 -20.30
N ASP A 100 -11.24 9.25 -20.65
CA ASP A 100 -12.07 9.98 -19.70
C ASP A 100 -13.24 9.12 -19.18
N GLY A 101 -13.50 9.21 -17.87
CA GLY A 101 -14.56 8.44 -17.18
C GLY A 101 -14.36 6.93 -17.05
N ALA A 102 -13.37 6.32 -17.71
CA ALA A 102 -13.08 4.90 -17.58
C ALA A 102 -12.32 4.59 -16.28
N ILE A 103 -12.53 3.42 -15.67
CA ILE A 103 -11.67 2.93 -14.56
C ILE A 103 -10.34 2.33 -15.04
N THR A 104 -10.26 1.97 -16.32
CA THR A 104 -9.06 1.33 -16.89
C THR A 104 -7.85 2.25 -16.89
N ASN A 105 -6.82 1.79 -16.20
CA ASN A 105 -5.57 2.49 -16.00
C ASN A 105 -4.37 1.53 -16.09
N VAL A 106 -3.20 2.10 -16.33
CA VAL A 106 -1.91 1.41 -16.22
C VAL A 106 -1.21 1.95 -14.99
N GLU A 107 -0.77 1.05 -14.12
CA GLU A 107 -0.03 1.36 -12.91
C GLU A 107 1.47 1.17 -13.14
N THR A 108 2.29 1.97 -12.48
CA THR A 108 3.74 1.87 -12.59
C THR A 108 4.39 2.41 -11.34
N VAL A 109 5.38 1.72 -10.80
CA VAL A 109 6.13 2.23 -9.66
C VAL A 109 7.18 3.23 -10.15
N LEU A 110 7.16 4.40 -9.54
CA LEU A 110 8.05 5.53 -9.77
C LEU A 110 8.82 5.85 -8.48
N ALA A 111 9.84 6.69 -8.57
CA ALA A 111 10.56 7.19 -7.40
C ALA A 111 10.59 8.72 -7.30
N ALA A 112 10.81 9.19 -6.08
CA ALA A 112 11.18 10.56 -5.75
C ALA A 112 12.20 10.54 -4.61
N SER A 113 13.00 11.60 -4.49
CA SER A 113 13.93 11.75 -3.36
C SER A 113 13.79 13.06 -2.61
N SER A 114 14.23 13.06 -1.36
CA SER A 114 14.12 14.18 -0.42
C SER A 114 15.27 14.20 0.57
N ALA A 115 15.68 15.40 0.98
CA ALA A 115 16.65 15.60 2.07
C ALA A 115 15.98 15.74 3.45
N ASP A 116 14.67 16.07 3.49
CA ASP A 116 13.97 16.58 4.68
C ASP A 116 12.58 15.93 4.92
N LEU A 117 12.20 14.93 4.10
CA LEU A 117 10.88 14.31 4.00
C LEU A 117 9.73 15.26 3.61
N ALA A 118 9.96 16.56 3.50
CA ALA A 118 8.95 17.57 3.18
C ALA A 118 8.96 17.98 1.70
N THR A 119 10.15 18.11 1.11
CA THR A 119 10.35 18.53 -0.27
C THR A 119 10.80 17.35 -1.11
N TRP A 120 10.04 16.99 -2.14
CA TRP A 120 10.30 15.81 -2.97
C TRP A 120 10.62 16.17 -4.42
N THR A 121 11.69 15.58 -4.96
CA THR A 121 12.08 15.69 -6.38
C THR A 121 11.84 14.34 -7.06
N LYS A 122 11.00 14.31 -8.10
CA LYS A 122 10.72 13.07 -8.85
C LYS A 122 11.95 12.60 -9.62
N ASP A 123 12.25 11.31 -9.52
CA ASP A 123 13.35 10.62 -10.20
C ASP A 123 12.79 9.91 -11.44
N SER A 124 12.76 10.62 -12.58
CA SER A 124 12.22 10.10 -13.84
C SER A 124 13.06 9.00 -14.49
N ALA A 125 14.23 8.65 -13.94
CA ALA A 125 15.01 7.50 -14.37
C ALA A 125 14.49 6.17 -13.78
N VAL A 126 13.72 6.22 -12.68
CA VAL A 126 13.11 5.03 -12.07
C VAL A 126 11.69 4.86 -12.57
N VAL A 127 11.51 3.87 -13.44
CA VAL A 127 10.22 3.44 -13.96
C VAL A 127 10.19 1.91 -13.90
N VAL A 128 9.39 1.35 -12.99
CA VAL A 128 9.27 -0.09 -12.77
C VAL A 128 7.83 -0.50 -13.06
N SER A 129 7.62 -1.13 -14.21
CA SER A 129 6.31 -1.61 -14.69
C SER A 129 6.21 -3.12 -14.57
N ALA A 130 4.99 -3.66 -14.65
CA ALA A 130 4.76 -5.10 -14.73
C ALA A 130 5.51 -5.72 -15.93
N ASP A 131 6.13 -6.89 -15.70
CA ASP A 131 6.77 -7.65 -16.77
C ASP A 131 5.86 -8.83 -17.18
N PRO A 132 5.44 -8.90 -18.46
CA PRO A 132 4.48 -9.89 -18.96
C PRO A 132 5.00 -11.34 -18.93
N ARG A 133 6.28 -11.57 -18.58
CA ARG A 133 6.81 -12.92 -18.32
C ARG A 133 6.24 -13.57 -17.06
N TRP A 134 5.68 -12.78 -16.15
CA TRP A 134 5.16 -13.26 -14.86
C TRP A 134 3.82 -12.64 -14.45
N TYR A 135 3.56 -11.40 -14.87
CA TYR A 135 2.45 -10.58 -14.39
C TYR A 135 1.43 -10.28 -15.49
N GLU A 136 0.17 -10.12 -15.08
CA GLU A 136 -0.94 -9.78 -15.95
C GLU A 136 -0.85 -8.31 -16.40
N THR A 137 -0.78 -8.09 -17.70
CA THR A 137 -0.80 -6.75 -18.33
C THR A 137 -2.16 -6.46 -18.97
N LEU A 138 -2.42 -5.20 -19.36
CA LEU A 138 -3.68 -4.83 -20.03
C LEU A 138 -3.94 -5.58 -21.34
N GLU A 139 -2.89 -6.14 -21.97
CA GLU A 139 -3.03 -6.95 -23.19
C GLU A 139 -3.84 -8.24 -22.96
N ALA A 140 -3.90 -8.75 -21.72
CA ALA A 140 -4.66 -9.95 -21.38
C ALA A 140 -6.19 -9.74 -21.40
N GLN A 141 -6.67 -8.49 -21.22
CA GLN A 141 -8.08 -8.11 -21.19
C GLN A 141 -8.97 -8.87 -20.17
N THR A 142 -8.35 -9.52 -19.18
CA THR A 142 -8.96 -10.31 -18.11
C THR A 142 -9.26 -9.50 -16.84
N TRP A 143 -8.66 -8.32 -16.71
CA TRP A 143 -8.86 -7.39 -15.59
C TRP A 143 -9.02 -5.97 -16.12
N HIS A 144 -9.52 -5.07 -15.26
CA HIS A 144 -9.84 -3.70 -15.68
C HIS A 144 -8.62 -2.77 -15.68
N GLU A 145 -7.54 -3.13 -14.99
CA GLU A 145 -6.31 -2.38 -14.79
C GLU A 145 -5.08 -3.31 -14.94
N GLU A 146 -3.91 -2.75 -15.26
CA GLU A 146 -2.63 -3.46 -15.18
C GLU A 146 -2.04 -3.22 -13.80
N ALA A 147 -2.28 -4.19 -12.91
CA ALA A 147 -2.00 -4.08 -11.48
C ALA A 147 -0.48 -4.16 -11.21
N TRP A 148 0.10 -3.04 -10.78
CA TRP A 148 1.51 -2.91 -10.41
C TRP A 148 1.71 -1.72 -9.46
N ARG A 149 1.14 -1.86 -8.25
CA ARG A 149 1.02 -0.76 -7.28
C ARG A 149 1.49 -1.09 -5.86
N ASP A 150 1.38 -0.08 -5.00
CA ASP A 150 1.63 -0.11 -3.56
C ASP A 150 3.03 -0.61 -3.18
N PRO A 151 4.11 -0.04 -3.75
CA PRO A 151 5.48 -0.53 -3.53
C PRO A 151 5.87 -0.48 -2.05
N TRP A 152 6.20 -1.62 -1.47
CA TRP A 152 6.83 -1.74 -0.15
C TRP A 152 8.29 -2.14 -0.28
N VAL A 153 9.19 -1.20 0.01
CA VAL A 153 10.64 -1.39 -0.14
C VAL A 153 11.32 -1.65 1.20
N PHE A 154 12.18 -2.67 1.26
CA PHE A 154 13.00 -2.99 2.42
C PHE A 154 14.37 -3.56 2.00
N ALA A 155 15.39 -3.40 2.84
CA ALA A 155 16.72 -3.96 2.59
C ALA A 155 16.73 -5.49 2.79
N ASP A 156 17.51 -6.25 2.00
CA ASP A 156 17.72 -7.67 2.27
C ASP A 156 18.42 -7.84 3.64
N PRO A 157 17.89 -8.68 4.56
CA PRO A 157 18.49 -8.91 5.87
C PRO A 157 19.94 -9.41 5.85
N ASP A 158 20.36 -10.09 4.78
CA ASP A 158 21.72 -10.60 4.57
C ASP A 158 22.60 -9.59 3.80
N GLY A 159 22.07 -8.42 3.42
CA GLY A 159 22.80 -7.30 2.81
C GLY A 159 22.92 -7.32 1.28
N ASP A 160 22.23 -8.24 0.59
CA ASP A 160 22.18 -8.29 -0.89
C ASP A 160 21.15 -7.30 -1.46
N GLY A 161 21.38 -6.00 -1.24
CA GLY A 161 20.56 -4.93 -1.80
C GLY A 161 19.17 -4.79 -1.17
N TRP A 162 18.14 -4.63 -2.01
CA TRP A 162 16.80 -4.19 -1.63
C TRP A 162 15.72 -4.99 -2.36
N HIS A 163 14.63 -5.28 -1.65
CA HIS A 163 13.41 -5.86 -2.20
C HIS A 163 12.33 -4.80 -2.29
N MET A 164 11.51 -4.88 -3.34
CA MET A 164 10.25 -4.17 -3.48
C MET A 164 9.14 -5.21 -3.65
N LEU A 165 8.15 -5.17 -2.77
CA LEU A 165 6.90 -5.90 -2.91
C LEU A 165 5.87 -5.00 -3.58
N VAL A 166 5.02 -5.57 -4.44
CA VAL A 166 3.94 -4.83 -5.10
C VAL A 166 2.65 -5.64 -5.12
N THR A 167 1.54 -4.92 -5.08
CA THR A 167 0.22 -5.42 -5.47
C THR A 167 0.25 -5.74 -6.95
N ALA A 168 0.14 -7.02 -7.31
CA ALA A 168 0.17 -7.48 -8.69
C ALA A 168 -0.81 -8.64 -8.92
N ARG A 169 -0.96 -9.02 -10.20
CA ARG A 169 -1.76 -10.17 -10.63
C ARG A 169 -0.91 -11.10 -11.50
N ALA A 170 -1.05 -12.41 -11.30
CA ALA A 170 -0.30 -13.42 -12.05
C ALA A 170 -0.83 -13.56 -13.50
N GLY A 171 0.08 -13.69 -14.48
CA GLY A 171 -0.30 -13.82 -15.89
C GLY A 171 -1.07 -15.11 -16.23
N ASP A 172 -0.57 -16.26 -15.75
CA ASP A 172 -1.04 -17.60 -16.15
C ASP A 172 -2.21 -18.13 -15.27
N ALA A 173 -3.36 -17.43 -15.27
CA ALA A 173 -4.54 -17.64 -14.41
C ALA A 173 -5.18 -19.06 -14.35
N ASP A 174 -6.37 -19.34 -14.90
CA ASP A 174 -7.32 -18.52 -15.69
C ASP A 174 -8.28 -17.64 -14.87
N SER A 175 -8.41 -17.86 -13.56
CA SER A 175 -9.57 -17.38 -12.77
C SER A 175 -9.55 -15.87 -12.41
N ARG A 176 -10.50 -15.40 -11.60
CA ARG A 176 -10.44 -14.07 -10.94
C ARG A 176 -9.36 -14.01 -9.85
N ASP A 177 -9.06 -15.15 -9.24
CA ASP A 177 -8.18 -15.37 -8.09
C ASP A 177 -6.70 -15.36 -8.51
N ARG A 178 -6.25 -14.23 -9.07
CA ARG A 178 -4.89 -14.04 -9.60
C ARG A 178 -4.01 -13.15 -8.72
N GLY A 179 -4.51 -12.66 -7.58
CA GLY A 179 -3.77 -11.73 -6.73
C GLY A 179 -2.48 -12.35 -6.21
N VAL A 180 -1.37 -11.64 -6.39
CA VAL A 180 -0.04 -12.05 -5.92
C VAL A 180 0.75 -10.86 -5.40
N ILE A 181 1.63 -11.15 -4.43
CA ILE A 181 2.71 -10.26 -4.06
C ILE A 181 3.77 -10.36 -5.17
N GLY A 182 3.79 -9.34 -6.04
CA GLY A 182 4.84 -9.17 -7.02
C GLY A 182 6.16 -8.75 -6.36
N HIS A 183 7.24 -8.87 -7.11
CA HIS A 183 8.59 -8.65 -6.61
C HIS A 183 9.47 -7.97 -7.64
N ALA A 184 10.18 -6.92 -7.20
CA ALA A 184 11.37 -6.42 -7.86
C ALA A 184 12.52 -6.32 -6.87
N TRP A 185 13.75 -6.39 -7.37
CA TRP A 185 14.97 -6.29 -6.57
C TRP A 185 15.87 -5.18 -7.10
N SER A 186 16.66 -4.56 -6.22
CA SER A 186 17.62 -3.53 -6.59
C SER A 186 18.92 -3.63 -5.80
N PRO A 187 20.10 -3.47 -6.43
CA PRO A 187 21.36 -3.35 -5.71
C PRO A 187 21.55 -1.95 -5.08
N ASP A 188 20.85 -0.92 -5.58
CA ASP A 188 21.20 0.49 -5.38
C ASP A 188 20.01 1.45 -5.23
N LEU A 189 18.77 0.97 -5.19
CA LEU A 189 17.50 1.74 -5.20
C LEU A 189 17.23 2.58 -6.46
N HIS A 190 18.09 2.54 -7.48
CA HIS A 190 17.91 3.23 -8.75
C HIS A 190 17.65 2.25 -9.91
N ARG A 191 18.25 1.07 -9.88
CA ARG A 191 18.13 0.03 -10.92
C ARG A 191 17.31 -1.12 -10.38
N TRP A 192 16.18 -1.41 -11.02
CA TRP A 192 15.25 -2.43 -10.56
C TRP A 192 15.17 -3.59 -11.56
N GLU A 193 15.33 -4.80 -11.05
CA GLU A 193 15.07 -6.05 -11.76
C GLU A 193 13.70 -6.58 -11.31
N VAL A 194 12.71 -6.59 -12.21
CA VAL A 194 11.44 -7.29 -11.96
C VAL A 194 11.71 -8.80 -11.96
N ARG A 195 11.20 -9.49 -10.93
CA ARG A 195 11.44 -10.91 -10.64
C ARG A 195 10.10 -11.66 -10.54
N PRO A 196 10.09 -13.02 -10.53
CA PRO A 196 8.87 -13.80 -10.32
C PRO A 196 8.16 -13.43 -8.99
N PRO A 197 6.82 -13.59 -8.89
CA PRO A 197 6.07 -13.28 -7.68
C PRO A 197 6.52 -14.13 -6.49
N LEU A 198 6.48 -13.54 -5.31
CA LEU A 198 6.85 -14.21 -4.06
C LEU A 198 5.68 -15.00 -3.44
N SER A 199 4.51 -15.01 -4.06
CA SER A 199 3.35 -15.81 -3.68
C SER A 199 2.71 -16.49 -4.89
N ARG A 200 1.85 -17.49 -4.65
CA ARG A 200 1.07 -18.17 -5.70
C ARG A 200 -0.34 -17.56 -5.81
N PRO A 201 -0.93 -17.50 -7.02
CA PRO A 201 -2.36 -17.21 -7.18
C PRO A 201 -3.22 -18.36 -6.64
N GLY A 202 -4.55 -18.17 -6.56
CA GLY A 202 -5.48 -19.19 -6.06
C GLY A 202 -5.64 -19.23 -4.54
N ALA A 203 -5.28 -18.16 -3.84
CA ALA A 203 -5.37 -18.05 -2.38
C ALA A 203 -6.71 -17.44 -1.87
N GLY A 204 -7.60 -17.08 -2.79
CA GLY A 204 -8.91 -16.49 -2.55
C GLY A 204 -8.98 -14.97 -2.73
N PHE A 205 -8.09 -14.38 -3.54
CA PHE A 205 -7.90 -12.93 -3.62
C PHE A 205 -7.70 -12.46 -5.07
N ALA A 206 -8.44 -11.45 -5.50
CA ALA A 206 -8.23 -10.84 -6.82
C ALA A 206 -6.96 -9.95 -6.90
N HIS A 207 -6.54 -9.42 -5.75
CA HIS A 207 -5.40 -8.52 -5.53
C HIS A 207 -5.01 -8.60 -4.04
N LEU A 208 -3.80 -8.15 -3.68
CA LEU A 208 -3.26 -8.17 -2.32
C LEU A 208 -2.69 -6.78 -2.02
N GLU A 209 -3.56 -5.85 -1.68
CA GLU A 209 -3.27 -4.41 -1.71
C GLU A 209 -2.45 -3.94 -0.51
N VAL A 210 -1.72 -2.83 -0.70
CA VAL A 210 -0.99 -2.15 0.38
C VAL A 210 -0.09 -3.10 1.20
N PRO A 211 0.74 -3.95 0.56
CA PRO A 211 1.56 -4.91 1.27
C PRO A 211 2.53 -4.23 2.22
N GLN A 212 2.82 -4.86 3.35
CA GLN A 212 3.87 -4.45 4.28
C GLN A 212 4.46 -5.69 4.96
N VAL A 213 5.78 -5.85 4.89
CA VAL A 213 6.52 -6.83 5.71
C VAL A 213 7.21 -6.10 6.86
N VAL A 214 6.91 -6.53 8.08
CA VAL A 214 7.34 -5.87 9.32
C VAL A 214 7.50 -6.88 10.45
N ARG A 215 8.16 -6.49 11.54
CA ARG A 215 8.18 -7.28 12.78
C ARG A 215 7.14 -6.79 13.78
N VAL A 216 6.45 -7.74 14.41
CA VAL A 216 5.57 -7.51 15.57
C VAL A 216 5.99 -8.52 16.63
N ASP A 217 6.34 -8.04 17.83
CA ASP A 217 6.84 -8.88 18.95
C ASP A 217 7.96 -9.86 18.54
N GLY A 218 8.88 -9.39 17.70
CA GLY A 218 10.02 -10.17 17.18
C GLY A 218 9.69 -11.18 16.06
N ARG A 219 8.42 -11.33 15.67
CA ARG A 219 7.97 -12.22 14.60
C ARG A 219 7.74 -11.44 13.31
N TRP A 220 8.11 -12.00 12.17
CA TRP A 220 7.80 -11.41 10.87
C TRP A 220 6.34 -11.62 10.50
N VAL A 221 5.72 -10.61 9.89
CA VAL A 221 4.37 -10.65 9.35
C VAL A 221 4.31 -9.90 8.03
N LEU A 222 3.60 -10.47 7.05
CA LEU A 222 3.07 -9.74 5.91
C LEU A 222 1.65 -9.30 6.27
N VAL A 223 1.36 -8.01 6.20
CA VAL A 223 -0.02 -7.49 6.16
C VAL A 223 -0.34 -6.95 4.76
N PHE A 224 -1.61 -7.04 4.38
CA PHE A 224 -2.16 -6.54 3.12
C PHE A 224 -3.67 -6.31 3.28
N SER A 225 -4.31 -5.65 2.32
CA SER A 225 -5.75 -5.40 2.29
C SER A 225 -6.42 -6.09 1.10
N CYS A 226 -7.66 -6.55 1.26
CA CYS A 226 -8.52 -6.97 0.16
C CYS A 226 -9.99 -6.92 0.62
N ASP A 227 -10.82 -6.13 -0.08
CA ASP A 227 -12.23 -5.89 0.26
C ASP A 227 -13.13 -7.12 -0.02
N SER A 228 -14.36 -7.09 0.51
CA SER A 228 -15.31 -8.21 0.35
C SER A 228 -15.71 -8.48 -1.10
N ALA A 229 -15.76 -7.45 -1.95
CA ALA A 229 -16.12 -7.59 -3.35
C ALA A 229 -14.99 -8.25 -4.16
N HIS A 230 -13.73 -8.12 -3.75
CA HIS A 230 -12.54 -8.65 -4.41
C HIS A 230 -12.04 -10.00 -3.88
N LEU A 231 -12.67 -10.55 -2.84
CA LEU A 231 -12.48 -11.95 -2.47
C LEU A 231 -12.97 -12.90 -3.58
N ALA A 232 -12.16 -13.93 -3.84
CA ALA A 232 -12.32 -14.91 -4.90
C ALA A 232 -12.18 -16.35 -4.35
N GLY A 233 -12.31 -17.36 -5.22
CA GLY A 233 -12.15 -18.76 -4.84
C GLY A 233 -12.99 -19.16 -3.61
N ASP A 234 -12.38 -19.92 -2.71
CA ASP A 234 -12.97 -20.34 -1.43
C ASP A 234 -13.21 -19.19 -0.42
N ARG A 235 -12.79 -17.96 -0.76
CA ARG A 235 -13.04 -16.76 0.05
C ARG A 235 -14.21 -15.91 -0.46
N HIS A 236 -14.76 -16.21 -1.64
CA HIS A 236 -15.87 -15.45 -2.23
C HIS A 236 -17.08 -15.35 -1.28
N GLY A 237 -17.64 -14.14 -1.15
CA GLY A 237 -18.81 -13.87 -0.31
C GLY A 237 -18.54 -13.81 1.20
N ARG A 238 -17.27 -13.85 1.63
CA ARG A 238 -16.85 -13.57 3.01
C ARG A 238 -16.57 -12.08 3.21
N THR A 239 -16.34 -11.68 4.45
CA THR A 239 -15.87 -10.34 4.82
C THR A 239 -14.38 -10.17 4.50
N GLY A 240 -14.07 -9.13 3.72
CA GLY A 240 -12.72 -8.61 3.48
C GLY A 240 -12.28 -7.59 4.55
N GLY A 241 -11.20 -6.88 4.26
CA GLY A 241 -10.55 -5.93 5.18
C GLY A 241 -9.03 -6.11 5.18
N ILE A 242 -8.42 -5.94 6.35
CA ILE A 242 -6.97 -6.09 6.53
C ILE A 242 -6.65 -7.53 6.94
N TRP A 243 -5.70 -8.14 6.23
CA TRP A 243 -5.26 -9.52 6.38
C TRP A 243 -3.80 -9.60 6.86
N ALA A 244 -3.47 -10.66 7.57
CA ALA A 244 -2.11 -10.95 8.05
C ALA A 244 -1.70 -12.40 7.78
N VAL A 245 -0.40 -12.58 7.48
CA VAL A 245 0.28 -13.88 7.32
C VAL A 245 1.56 -13.86 8.15
N ALA A 246 1.67 -14.74 9.15
CA ALA A 246 2.92 -14.93 9.88
C ALA A 246 4.00 -15.53 8.96
N LEU A 247 5.24 -15.02 9.05
CA LEU A 247 6.35 -15.39 8.18
C LEU A 247 7.55 -15.94 8.95
N ASP A 248 8.27 -16.85 8.31
CA ASP A 248 9.57 -17.36 8.77
C ASP A 248 10.73 -16.45 8.28
N ASP A 249 10.69 -16.00 7.03
CA ASP A 249 11.66 -15.11 6.39
C ASP A 249 10.93 -13.92 5.71
N PRO A 250 11.39 -12.66 5.88
CA PRO A 250 10.74 -11.49 5.29
C PRO A 250 10.83 -11.44 3.75
N ARG A 251 11.74 -12.19 3.13
CA ARG A 251 11.91 -12.30 1.66
C ARG A 251 10.94 -13.28 1.02
N GLY A 252 10.14 -13.99 1.82
CA GLY A 252 9.21 -15.01 1.36
C GLY A 252 9.87 -16.35 1.05
N PRO A 253 9.19 -17.26 0.31
CA PRO A 253 7.88 -17.07 -0.31
C PRO A 253 6.75 -16.84 0.70
N TYR A 254 5.77 -16.02 0.34
CA TYR A 254 4.64 -15.64 1.20
C TYR A 254 3.49 -16.65 1.06
N PRO A 255 3.09 -17.32 2.17
CA PRO A 255 2.06 -18.34 2.14
C PRO A 255 0.66 -17.73 2.33
N ILE A 256 0.17 -17.04 1.29
CA ILE A 256 -1.10 -16.29 1.30
C ILE A 256 -2.31 -17.18 1.60
N GLU A 257 -2.23 -18.50 1.35
CA GLU A 257 -3.26 -19.45 1.73
C GLU A 257 -3.57 -19.43 3.23
N ARG A 258 -2.57 -19.09 4.06
CA ARG A 258 -2.67 -18.99 5.53
C ARG A 258 -3.23 -17.65 6.01
N ALA A 259 -3.57 -16.71 5.13
CA ALA A 259 -3.98 -15.36 5.49
C ALA A 259 -5.24 -15.35 6.39
N THR A 260 -5.11 -14.68 7.54
CA THR A 260 -6.19 -14.48 8.53
C THR A 260 -6.60 -13.02 8.58
N LEU A 261 -7.90 -12.76 8.70
CA LEU A 261 -8.44 -11.40 8.76
C LEU A 261 -8.09 -10.81 10.14
N VAL A 262 -7.40 -9.68 10.15
CA VAL A 262 -7.07 -8.89 11.36
C VAL A 262 -8.30 -8.11 11.79
N THR A 263 -8.85 -7.28 10.89
CA THR A 263 -10.06 -6.47 11.08
C THR A 263 -10.84 -6.37 9.76
N ALA A 264 -12.14 -6.05 9.84
CA ALA A 264 -13.07 -6.02 8.70
C ALA A 264 -12.93 -4.74 7.87
N GLU A 265 -13.51 -4.74 6.66
CA GLU A 265 -13.39 -3.68 5.64
C GLU A 265 -13.86 -2.27 6.01
N SER A 266 -14.45 -2.07 7.20
CA SER A 266 -14.58 -0.75 7.83
C SER A 266 -13.22 -0.09 8.06
N LEU A 267 -12.17 -0.90 8.26
CA LEU A 267 -10.77 -0.51 8.27
C LEU A 267 -10.04 -1.15 7.08
N TYR A 268 -9.25 -0.35 6.37
CA TYR A 268 -8.54 -0.75 5.16
C TYR A 268 -7.14 -0.10 5.12
N SER A 269 -6.31 -0.46 4.14
CA SER A 269 -4.96 0.12 3.95
C SER A 269 -4.11 0.17 5.24
N GLY A 270 -4.13 -0.92 6.01
CA GLY A 270 -3.49 -0.98 7.33
C GLY A 270 -1.96 -0.84 7.24
N ARG A 271 -1.39 0.10 8.01
CA ARG A 271 0.06 0.24 8.18
C ARG A 271 0.44 0.06 9.65
N ILE A 272 1.44 -0.77 9.88
CA ILE A 272 2.03 -1.03 11.19
C ILE A 272 3.23 -0.09 11.39
N ALA A 273 3.29 0.53 12.57
CA ALA A 273 4.39 1.36 13.05
C ALA A 273 4.71 1.02 14.52
N GLU A 274 5.75 1.63 15.06
CA GLU A 274 6.09 1.56 16.49
C GLU A 274 5.65 2.85 17.20
N ASP A 275 4.97 2.73 18.34
CA ASP A 275 4.61 3.87 19.20
C ASP A 275 5.85 4.46 19.92
N ALA A 276 5.62 5.48 20.77
CA ALA A 276 6.68 6.13 21.54
C ALA A 276 7.35 5.19 22.58
N ASP A 277 6.69 4.10 22.98
CA ASP A 277 7.22 3.07 23.87
C ASP A 277 7.84 1.87 23.08
N GLY A 278 7.90 1.94 21.75
CA GLY A 278 8.41 0.87 20.89
C GLY A 278 7.45 -0.30 20.68
N ARG A 279 6.14 -0.14 20.93
CA ARG A 279 5.14 -1.18 20.70
C ARG A 279 4.58 -1.11 19.30
N ALA A 280 4.38 -2.27 18.68
CA ALA A 280 3.73 -2.36 17.39
C ALA A 280 2.24 -1.95 17.47
N VAL A 281 1.88 -0.95 16.68
CA VAL A 281 0.52 -0.43 16.53
C VAL A 281 0.15 -0.38 15.05
N MET A 282 -1.12 -0.59 14.74
CA MET A 282 -1.68 -0.43 13.39
C MET A 282 -2.46 0.88 13.32
N LEU A 283 -2.16 1.71 12.33
CA LEU A 283 -3.09 2.72 11.84
C LEU A 283 -3.80 2.13 10.61
N ALA A 284 -5.01 2.58 10.33
CA ALA A 284 -5.78 2.16 9.16
C ALA A 284 -6.58 3.31 8.58
N PHE A 285 -6.90 3.22 7.30
CA PHE A 285 -7.90 4.05 6.64
C PHE A 285 -9.30 3.59 7.09
N GLU A 286 -10.08 4.52 7.64
CA GLU A 286 -11.49 4.33 7.99
C GLU A 286 -12.31 4.45 6.69
N ASN A 287 -12.68 3.29 6.15
CA ASN A 287 -13.18 3.14 4.80
C ASN A 287 -14.70 3.29 4.73
N VAL A 288 -15.41 2.44 5.50
CA VAL A 288 -16.86 2.34 5.47
C VAL A 288 -17.44 2.45 6.88
N SER A 289 -18.40 3.35 7.05
CA SER A 289 -19.21 3.55 8.25
C SER A 289 -20.16 2.38 8.51
N SER A 290 -20.71 2.28 9.73
CA SER A 290 -21.70 1.27 10.10
C SER A 290 -23.02 1.33 9.29
N ASP A 291 -23.28 2.45 8.59
CA ASP A 291 -24.41 2.63 7.67
C ASP A 291 -24.07 2.37 6.18
N GLY A 292 -22.81 2.01 5.88
CA GLY A 292 -22.34 1.77 4.52
C GLY A 292 -21.82 3.01 3.78
N SER A 293 -21.79 4.19 4.41
CA SER A 293 -21.22 5.40 3.80
C SER A 293 -19.69 5.42 3.84
N PHE A 294 -19.07 6.04 2.83
CA PHE A 294 -17.64 6.31 2.77
C PHE A 294 -17.23 7.34 3.82
N VAL A 295 -16.15 7.10 4.58
CA VAL A 295 -15.72 8.01 5.67
C VAL A 295 -14.59 8.95 5.23
N GLY A 296 -13.43 8.42 4.83
CA GLY A 296 -12.33 9.25 4.30
C GLY A 296 -11.38 9.82 5.37
N THR A 297 -11.12 9.07 6.44
CA THR A 297 -10.29 9.45 7.61
C THR A 297 -9.29 8.36 7.99
N LEU A 298 -8.28 8.68 8.82
CA LEU A 298 -7.36 7.67 9.36
C LEU A 298 -7.60 7.43 10.85
N SER A 299 -7.53 6.17 11.26
CA SER A 299 -7.74 5.76 12.64
C SER A 299 -6.67 6.31 13.59
N ASP A 300 -7.04 6.49 14.85
CA ASP A 300 -6.06 6.47 15.94
C ASP A 300 -5.28 5.13 15.93
N PRO A 301 -4.05 5.06 16.48
CA PRO A 301 -3.28 3.81 16.57
C PRO A 301 -3.98 2.73 17.40
N LEU A 302 -4.14 1.56 16.79
CA LEU A 302 -4.73 0.34 17.31
C LEU A 302 -3.61 -0.58 17.81
N ALA A 303 -3.66 -1.00 19.08
CA ALA A 303 -2.68 -1.93 19.62
C ALA A 303 -2.81 -3.31 18.97
N LEU A 304 -1.69 -3.95 18.65
CA LEU A 304 -1.66 -5.30 18.07
C LEU A 304 -1.27 -6.35 19.12
N ARG A 305 -1.68 -7.59 18.91
CA ARG A 305 -1.21 -8.76 19.65
C ARG A 305 -1.20 -10.03 18.80
N TRP A 306 -0.32 -10.97 19.12
CA TRP A 306 -0.38 -12.33 18.59
C TRP A 306 -1.34 -13.22 19.39
N ASN A 307 -2.07 -14.07 18.68
CA ASN A 307 -2.93 -15.13 19.22
C ASN A 307 -2.63 -16.44 18.48
N GLY A 308 -1.66 -17.21 18.98
CA GLY A 308 -1.03 -18.26 18.18
C GLY A 308 -0.37 -17.63 16.94
N ASP A 309 -0.75 -18.06 15.75
CA ASP A 309 -0.26 -17.52 14.46
C ASP A 309 -1.14 -16.43 13.86
N ARG A 310 -2.14 -15.94 14.60
CA ARG A 310 -3.02 -14.85 14.18
C ARG A 310 -2.54 -13.52 14.75
N LEU A 311 -2.46 -12.50 13.91
CA LEU A 311 -2.34 -11.11 14.34
C LEU A 311 -3.75 -10.55 14.55
N GLU A 312 -3.99 -9.92 15.70
CA GLU A 312 -5.31 -9.40 16.10
C GLU A 312 -5.16 -8.00 16.68
N VAL A 313 -6.18 -7.14 16.51
CA VAL A 313 -6.29 -5.89 17.26
C VAL A 313 -6.63 -6.22 18.72
N ALA A 314 -5.88 -5.65 19.66
CA ALA A 314 -6.10 -5.85 21.08
C ALA A 314 -7.37 -5.11 21.54
N GLY A 315 -8.30 -5.84 22.17
CA GLY A 315 -9.59 -5.31 22.63
C GLY A 315 -10.78 -5.69 21.75
N GLU A 316 -10.55 -6.22 20.54
CA GLU A 316 -11.58 -6.93 19.78
C GLU A 316 -11.60 -8.41 20.22
N ASP A 317 -12.54 -8.77 21.11
CA ASP A 317 -12.93 -10.16 21.32
C ASP A 317 -13.83 -10.60 20.15
N ARG A 318 -13.43 -11.65 19.42
CA ARG A 318 -14.12 -12.18 18.22
C ARG A 318 -14.79 -13.53 18.48
#